data_AF-A0A964ULR8-F1
#
_entry.id   AF-A0A964ULR8-F1
#
_cell.length_a   1.000
_cell.length_b   1.000
_cell.length_c   1.000
_cell.angle_alpha   90.00
_cell.angle_beta   90.00
_cell.angle_gamma   90.00
#
_symmetry.space_group_name_H-M   'P 1'
#
loop_
_entity.id
_entity.type
_entity.pdbx_description
1 polymer ?
#
loop_
_entity_poly.entity_id
_entity_poly.type
_entity_poly.pdbx_seq_one_letter_code
_entity_poly.pdbx_strand_id
1 'polypeptide(L)'
;MTPADLSRTVLRAVRRAVEDETLSVAVPTRVVVERPRPGGRGDFASNVALQLAGPAGRPPREVAEVLTAALVREPGIADVQITGPGFLNFTLAADDPGRLVREVLARRAAYGRGDQLAGQDLTFAPVDEVRAAVVTDVAVRLLRTLGARAGVVPGAHEVLRVAPVPRGEGDVFERFGTDAARWALLSAPPQETPRFPAALLAQTEDNPLFRVRYAHARVHALLRNAADLGFAPEAGAAGDAEPAEGALHAFLADHPAELEAAAHHRAPDRLARHLVGGADTVLAYQHTVLPLGDEKPSAAHRARLALAEAAGTVLAGGLSLLGISAPVHL
;
A
#
# COMPACT_ATOMS: atom_id res chain seq x y z
N MET A 1 2.53 10.71 11.26
CA MET A 1 1.97 10.95 9.89
C MET A 1 3.12 11.44 9.00
N THR A 2 3.40 10.80 7.85
CA THR A 2 4.53 11.22 6.99
C THR A 2 4.17 12.43 6.10
N PRO A 3 5.14 13.15 5.49
CA PRO A 3 4.84 14.22 4.53
C PRO A 3 4.05 13.74 3.30
N ALA A 4 4.28 12.49 2.87
CA ALA A 4 3.54 11.87 1.79
C ALA A 4 2.10 11.57 2.19
N ASP A 5 1.88 11.09 3.42
CA ASP A 5 0.54 10.88 3.99
C ASP A 5 -0.22 12.21 4.10
N LEU A 6 0.46 13.25 4.60
CA LEU A 6 -0.14 14.58 4.71
C LEU A 6 -0.49 15.15 3.33
N SER A 7 0.39 15.01 2.34
CA SER A 7 0.10 15.42 0.95
C SER A 7 -1.13 14.71 0.38
N ARG A 8 -1.25 13.39 0.60
CA ARG A 8 -2.42 12.59 0.19
C ARG A 8 -3.68 13.02 0.94
N THR A 9 -3.58 13.28 2.24
CA THR A 9 -4.69 13.74 3.08
C THR A 9 -5.21 15.10 2.60
N VAL A 10 -4.32 16.04 2.29
CA VAL A 10 -4.69 17.34 1.73
C VAL A 10 -5.34 17.20 0.36
N LEU A 11 -4.82 16.34 -0.52
CA LEU A 11 -5.44 16.09 -1.82
C LEU A 11 -6.85 15.49 -1.69
N ARG A 12 -7.06 14.56 -0.75
CA ARG A 12 -8.40 14.00 -0.46
C ARG A 12 -9.36 15.06 0.06
N ALA A 13 -8.90 15.95 0.92
CA ALA A 13 -9.72 17.08 1.40
C ALA A 13 -10.13 18.01 0.26
N VAL A 14 -9.23 18.29 -0.69
CA VAL A 14 -9.56 19.05 -1.90
C VAL A 14 -10.60 18.33 -2.76
N ARG A 15 -10.43 17.02 -3.00
CA ARG A 15 -11.41 16.22 -3.76
C ARG A 15 -12.80 16.28 -3.15
N ARG A 16 -12.92 16.04 -1.84
CA ARG A 16 -14.19 16.13 -1.11
C ARG A 16 -14.80 17.52 -1.20
N ALA A 17 -14.00 18.58 -1.06
CA ALA A 17 -14.50 19.94 -1.18
C ALA A 17 -15.09 20.24 -2.58
N VAL A 18 -14.56 19.61 -3.63
CA VAL A 18 -15.10 19.70 -5.00
C VAL A 18 -16.35 18.84 -5.17
N GLU A 19 -16.35 17.62 -4.64
CA GLU A 19 -17.50 16.70 -4.68
C GLU A 19 -18.72 17.25 -3.92
N ASP A 20 -18.50 17.90 -2.77
CA ASP A 20 -19.54 18.53 -1.96
C ASP A 20 -19.92 19.94 -2.47
N GLU A 21 -19.44 20.33 -3.65
CA GLU A 21 -19.68 21.63 -4.32
C GLU A 21 -19.23 22.87 -3.51
N THR A 22 -18.48 22.69 -2.42
CA THR A 22 -17.94 23.78 -1.60
C THR A 22 -16.80 24.55 -2.29
N LEU A 23 -16.10 23.91 -3.24
CA LEU A 23 -15.11 24.51 -4.12
C LEU A 23 -15.39 24.11 -5.57
N SER A 24 -15.57 25.09 -6.45
CA SER A 24 -15.72 24.84 -7.89
C SER A 24 -14.37 24.96 -8.60
N VAL A 25 -13.53 23.93 -8.51
CA VAL A 25 -12.18 23.89 -9.12
C VAL A 25 -11.86 22.52 -9.71
N ALA A 26 -10.98 22.48 -10.71
CA ALA A 26 -10.37 21.23 -11.12
C ALA A 26 -9.43 20.72 -10.00
N VAL A 27 -9.61 19.45 -9.62
CA VAL A 27 -8.77 18.82 -8.60
C VAL A 27 -7.32 18.72 -9.12
N PRO A 28 -6.32 19.22 -8.38
CA PRO A 28 -4.93 19.11 -8.77
C PRO A 28 -4.46 17.65 -8.75
N THR A 29 -3.51 17.29 -9.62
CA THR A 29 -2.97 15.91 -9.67
C THR A 29 -2.14 15.56 -8.44
N ARG A 30 -1.50 16.56 -7.81
CA ARG A 30 -0.67 16.40 -6.63
C ARG A 30 -0.73 17.65 -5.76
N VAL A 31 -0.71 17.43 -4.44
CA VAL A 31 -0.41 18.47 -3.46
C VAL A 31 1.00 18.24 -2.92
N VAL A 32 1.73 19.32 -2.71
CA VAL A 32 3.05 19.28 -2.08
C VAL A 32 2.93 19.89 -0.68
N VAL A 33 3.55 19.23 0.28
CA VAL A 33 3.80 19.76 1.62
C VAL A 33 5.30 19.89 1.82
N GLU A 34 5.72 21.00 2.39
CA GLU A 34 7.12 21.35 2.60
C GLU A 34 7.34 21.78 4.05
N ARG A 35 8.59 21.98 4.45
CA ARG A 35 8.85 22.60 5.76
C ARG A 35 8.36 24.04 5.75
N PRO A 36 7.76 24.53 6.86
CA PRO A 36 7.34 25.92 6.94
C PRO A 36 8.50 26.86 6.66
N ARG A 37 8.22 27.93 5.90
CA ARG A 37 9.19 29.00 5.65
C ARG A 37 9.54 29.71 6.97
N PRO A 38 10.68 30.42 7.07
CA PRO A 38 10.98 31.24 8.24
C PRO A 38 9.81 32.16 8.61
N GLY A 39 9.22 31.98 9.81
CA GLY A 39 8.01 32.67 10.27
C GLY A 39 6.71 31.85 10.21
N GLY A 40 6.71 30.68 9.58
CA GLY A 40 5.63 29.67 9.66
C GLY A 40 5.68 28.89 10.98
N ARG A 41 4.52 28.35 11.40
CA ARG A 41 4.35 27.54 12.63
C ARG A 41 3.97 26.11 12.25
N GLY A 42 4.26 25.12 13.09
CA GLY A 42 3.93 23.70 12.83
C GLY A 42 5.05 22.91 12.15
N ASP A 43 4.76 21.66 11.77
CA ASP A 43 5.71 20.69 11.20
C ASP A 43 5.84 20.82 9.68
N PHE A 44 4.73 21.10 9.00
CA PHE A 44 4.65 21.20 7.53
C PHE A 44 3.78 22.37 7.07
N ALA A 45 3.94 22.79 5.82
CA ALA A 45 3.12 23.80 5.19
C ALA A 45 2.75 23.44 3.74
N SER A 46 1.61 23.93 3.27
CA SER A 46 1.17 23.82 1.87
C SER A 46 0.62 25.15 1.35
N ASN A 47 0.91 25.45 0.09
CA ASN A 47 0.38 26.59 -0.64
C ASN A 47 -0.85 26.23 -1.51
N VAL A 48 -1.44 25.04 -1.32
CA VAL A 48 -2.53 24.54 -2.18
C VAL A 48 -3.71 25.53 -2.27
N ALA A 49 -4.08 26.20 -1.17
CA ALA A 49 -5.18 27.16 -1.19
C ALA A 49 -4.88 28.38 -2.10
N LEU A 50 -3.63 28.81 -2.20
CA LEU A 50 -3.19 29.87 -3.12
C LEU A 50 -3.29 29.43 -4.58
N GLN A 51 -2.96 28.17 -4.86
CA GLN A 51 -3.07 27.61 -6.21
C GLN A 51 -4.53 27.46 -6.65
N LEU A 52 -5.43 27.12 -5.72
CA LEU A 52 -6.85 26.91 -5.97
C LEU A 52 -7.68 28.21 -5.99
N ALA A 53 -7.22 29.28 -5.34
CA ALA A 53 -7.92 30.56 -5.25
C ALA A 53 -8.34 31.15 -6.59
N GLY A 54 -7.39 31.22 -7.54
CA GLY A 54 -7.64 31.76 -8.88
C GLY A 54 -8.72 30.98 -9.63
N PRO A 55 -8.55 29.65 -9.81
CA PRO A 55 -9.58 28.80 -10.41
C PRO A 55 -10.93 28.84 -9.70
N ALA A 56 -10.94 28.97 -8.36
CA ALA A 56 -12.17 29.02 -7.57
C ALA A 56 -12.91 30.35 -7.67
N GLY A 57 -12.26 31.42 -8.17
CA GLY A 57 -12.80 32.78 -8.11
C GLY A 57 -12.96 33.30 -6.68
N ARG A 58 -12.19 32.78 -5.71
CA ARG A 58 -12.32 33.09 -4.29
C ARG A 58 -11.01 33.60 -3.69
N PRO A 59 -11.04 34.47 -2.66
CA PRO A 59 -9.83 34.86 -1.94
C PRO A 59 -9.10 33.63 -1.40
N PRO A 60 -7.74 33.57 -1.46
CA PRO A 60 -7.01 32.39 -1.01
C PRO A 60 -7.23 32.04 0.46
N ARG A 61 -7.52 33.04 1.28
CA ARG A 61 -7.87 32.86 2.69
C ARG A 61 -9.18 32.10 2.88
N GLU A 62 -10.20 32.41 2.08
CA GLU A 62 -11.48 31.67 2.14
C GLU A 62 -11.32 30.22 1.69
N VAL A 63 -10.53 29.99 0.63
CA VAL A 63 -10.22 28.63 0.18
C VAL A 63 -9.46 27.87 1.28
N ALA A 64 -8.51 28.53 1.95
CA ALA A 64 -7.80 27.95 3.08
C ALA A 64 -8.75 27.60 4.24
N GLU A 65 -9.73 28.46 4.56
CA GLU A 65 -10.72 28.21 5.61
C GLU A 65 -11.60 26.99 5.30
N VAL A 66 -12.05 26.84 4.06
CA VAL A 66 -12.81 25.66 3.61
C VAL A 66 -11.99 24.38 3.79
N LEU A 67 -10.74 24.39 3.33
CA LEU A 67 -9.85 23.23 3.44
C LEU A 67 -9.51 22.92 4.90
N THR A 68 -9.24 23.94 5.73
CA THR A 68 -8.99 23.79 7.16
C THR A 68 -10.16 23.10 7.87
N ALA A 69 -11.39 23.50 7.57
CA ALA A 69 -12.58 22.91 8.18
C ALA A 69 -12.71 21.40 7.92
N ALA A 70 -12.24 20.92 6.77
CA ALA A 70 -12.15 19.50 6.46
C ALA A 70 -10.92 18.84 7.13
N LEU A 71 -9.75 19.49 7.06
CA LEU A 71 -8.47 18.93 7.48
C LEU A 71 -8.29 18.79 8.99
N VAL A 72 -8.89 19.67 9.79
CA VAL A 72 -8.83 19.58 11.27
C VAL A 72 -9.51 18.30 11.81
N ARG A 73 -10.38 17.68 11.03
CA ARG A 73 -11.03 16.41 11.37
C ARG A 73 -10.25 15.18 10.92
N GLU A 74 -9.17 15.37 10.16
CA GLU A 74 -8.40 14.25 9.62
C GLU A 74 -7.45 13.66 10.69
N PRO A 75 -7.48 12.34 10.89
CA PRO A 75 -6.71 11.72 11.96
C PRO A 75 -5.20 11.82 11.67
N GLY A 76 -4.45 12.40 12.60
CA GLY A 76 -3.00 12.62 12.50
C GLY A 76 -2.61 14.09 12.34
N ILE A 77 -3.59 14.97 12.16
CA ILE A 77 -3.42 16.42 12.22
C ILE A 77 -3.91 16.90 13.58
N ALA A 78 -3.05 17.51 14.39
CA ALA A 78 -3.43 18.13 15.65
C ALA A 78 -4.00 19.54 15.45
N ASP A 79 -3.43 20.30 14.52
CA ASP A 79 -3.86 21.67 14.25
C ASP A 79 -3.55 22.08 12.81
N VAL A 80 -4.36 22.98 12.25
CA VAL A 80 -4.15 23.60 10.95
C VAL A 80 -4.30 25.11 11.08
N GLN A 81 -3.18 25.82 10.94
CA GLN A 81 -3.14 27.28 11.02
C GLN A 81 -2.99 27.92 9.65
N ILE A 82 -3.83 28.93 9.40
CA ILE A 82 -3.74 29.74 8.19
C ILE A 82 -2.80 30.92 8.45
N THR A 83 -1.72 31.02 7.68
CA THR A 83 -0.80 32.17 7.75
C THR A 83 -0.76 32.98 6.45
N GLY A 84 -0.52 34.28 6.60
CA GLY A 84 -0.43 35.21 5.47
C GLY A 84 -1.69 35.21 4.59
N PRO A 85 -1.54 35.19 3.25
CA PRO A 85 -2.66 35.27 2.33
C PRO A 85 -3.48 33.97 2.21
N GLY A 86 -2.98 32.83 2.71
CA GLY A 86 -3.66 31.53 2.57
C GLY A 86 -2.72 30.32 2.63
N PHE A 87 -1.58 30.39 3.34
CA PHE A 87 -0.74 29.21 3.56
C PHE A 87 -1.35 28.35 4.67
N LEU A 88 -1.51 27.06 4.41
CA LEU A 88 -1.92 26.08 5.42
C LEU A 88 -0.67 25.56 6.12
N ASN A 89 -0.60 25.69 7.43
CA ASN A 89 0.48 25.14 8.23
C ASN A 89 -0.08 24.08 9.19
N PHE A 90 0.56 22.92 9.22
CA PHE A 90 0.08 21.73 9.88
C PHE A 90 0.93 21.44 11.10
N THR A 91 0.28 21.29 12.25
CA THR A 91 0.87 20.63 13.41
C THR A 91 0.34 19.20 13.42
N LEU A 92 1.23 18.21 13.38
CA LEU A 92 0.85 16.82 13.43
C LEU A 92 0.49 16.43 14.87
N ALA A 93 -0.46 15.51 15.00
CA ALA A 93 -0.75 14.91 16.29
C ALA A 93 0.51 14.20 16.82
N ALA A 94 0.71 14.20 18.14
CA ALA A 94 1.79 13.48 18.80
C ALA A 94 1.88 12.08 18.18
N ASP A 95 3.08 11.74 17.70
CA ASP A 95 3.28 10.55 16.88
C ASP A 95 2.85 9.34 17.70
N ASP A 96 1.83 8.64 17.20
CA ASP A 96 1.38 7.37 17.76
C ASP A 96 2.06 6.29 16.92
N PRO A 97 3.26 5.83 17.32
CA PRO A 97 4.07 4.92 16.50
C PRO A 97 3.33 3.60 16.23
N GLY A 98 2.41 3.22 17.11
CA GLY A 98 1.59 2.01 16.94
C GLY A 98 0.34 2.20 16.07
N ARG A 99 -0.02 3.42 15.66
CA ARG A 99 -1.28 3.67 14.94
C ARG A 99 -1.38 2.89 13.64
N LEU A 100 -0.36 3.03 12.79
CA LEU A 100 -0.34 2.37 11.48
C LEU A 100 -0.40 0.85 11.63
N VAL A 101 0.37 0.32 12.59
CA VAL A 101 0.36 -1.11 12.93
C VAL A 101 -1.04 -1.55 13.35
N ARG A 102 -1.70 -0.82 14.27
CA ARG A 102 -3.09 -1.12 14.68
C ARG A 102 -4.07 -1.04 13.51
N GLU A 103 -3.92 -0.07 12.62
CA GLU A 103 -4.79 0.04 11.44
C GLU A 103 -4.65 -1.17 10.53
N VAL A 104 -3.42 -1.59 10.22
CA VAL A 104 -3.15 -2.78 9.40
C VAL A 104 -3.73 -4.03 10.06
N LEU A 105 -3.48 -4.23 11.36
CA LEU A 105 -3.97 -5.39 12.10
C LEU A 105 -5.49 -5.38 12.28
N ALA A 106 -6.14 -4.21 12.37
CA ALA A 106 -7.59 -4.12 12.43
C ALA A 106 -8.23 -4.44 11.08
N ARG A 107 -7.64 -3.95 9.98
CA ARG A 107 -8.20 -4.11 8.63
C ARG A 107 -7.83 -5.44 7.98
N ARG A 108 -6.73 -6.08 8.40
CA ARG A 108 -6.24 -7.35 7.87
C ARG A 108 -6.16 -7.34 6.33
N ALA A 109 -6.74 -8.32 5.65
CA ALA A 109 -6.80 -8.41 4.18
C ALA A 109 -7.60 -7.27 3.50
N ALA A 110 -8.26 -6.40 4.27
CA ALA A 110 -8.92 -5.19 3.79
C ALA A 110 -8.07 -3.92 3.96
N TYR A 111 -6.85 -4.02 4.50
CA TYR A 111 -5.91 -2.90 4.51
C TYR A 111 -5.58 -2.46 3.08
N GLY A 112 -5.52 -1.15 2.85
CA GLY A 112 -5.36 -0.58 1.51
C GLY A 112 -6.60 -0.56 0.61
N ARG A 113 -7.71 -1.22 0.99
CA ARG A 113 -9.01 -1.04 0.29
C ARG A 113 -9.54 0.38 0.44
N GLY A 114 -10.15 0.90 -0.62
CA GLY A 114 -10.78 2.22 -0.64
C GLY A 114 -11.91 2.31 -1.64
N ASP A 115 -12.34 3.53 -1.92
CA ASP A 115 -13.50 3.92 -2.72
C ASP A 115 -13.13 4.88 -3.87
N GLN A 116 -11.84 5.02 -4.18
CA GLN A 116 -11.33 5.95 -5.20
C GLN A 116 -11.92 5.73 -6.60
N LEU A 117 -12.42 4.52 -6.89
CA LEU A 117 -13.08 4.17 -8.15
C LEU A 117 -14.57 3.85 -7.95
N ALA A 118 -15.17 4.26 -6.83
CA ALA A 118 -16.60 4.09 -6.59
C ALA A 118 -17.43 4.74 -7.70
N GLY A 119 -18.53 4.06 -8.08
CA GLY A 119 -19.40 4.49 -9.17
C GLY A 119 -18.91 4.14 -10.58
N GLN A 120 -17.65 3.72 -10.76
CA GLN A 120 -17.14 3.30 -12.06
C GLN A 120 -17.56 1.85 -12.38
N ASP A 121 -18.14 1.66 -13.57
CA ASP A 121 -18.44 0.36 -14.17
C ASP A 121 -17.35 0.00 -15.19
N LEU A 122 -16.56 -1.03 -14.90
CA LEU A 122 -15.42 -1.43 -15.73
C LEU A 122 -15.56 -2.90 -16.14
N THR A 123 -15.89 -3.15 -17.41
CA THR A 123 -16.15 -4.51 -17.91
C THR A 123 -15.13 -4.92 -18.96
N PHE A 124 -14.60 -6.13 -18.80
CA PHE A 124 -13.59 -6.70 -19.69
C PHE A 124 -14.15 -7.91 -20.44
N ALA A 125 -13.75 -8.08 -21.69
CA ALA A 125 -14.11 -9.24 -22.49
C ALA A 125 -13.31 -10.47 -22.03
N PRO A 126 -13.90 -11.68 -22.09
CA PRO A 126 -13.14 -12.91 -21.90
C PRO A 126 -12.11 -13.08 -23.02
N VAL A 127 -10.98 -13.70 -22.68
CA VAL A 127 -9.85 -13.95 -23.60
C VAL A 127 -9.30 -15.36 -23.40
N ASP A 128 -8.86 -15.99 -24.49
CA ASP A 128 -8.31 -17.36 -24.47
C ASP A 128 -6.82 -17.39 -24.08
N GLU A 129 -6.09 -16.31 -24.33
CA GLU A 129 -4.67 -16.24 -23.99
C GLU A 129 -4.49 -16.21 -22.47
N VAL A 130 -3.72 -17.18 -21.96
CA VAL A 130 -3.64 -17.50 -20.53
C VAL A 130 -3.14 -16.33 -19.67
N ARG A 131 -2.13 -15.57 -20.13
CA ARG A 131 -1.63 -14.43 -19.36
C ARG A 131 -2.64 -13.30 -19.34
N ALA A 132 -3.25 -12.98 -20.47
CA ALA A 132 -4.28 -11.95 -20.58
C ALA A 132 -5.47 -12.27 -19.66
N ALA A 133 -5.90 -13.53 -19.60
CA ALA A 133 -6.97 -13.96 -18.70
C ALA A 133 -6.59 -13.77 -17.22
N VAL A 134 -5.39 -14.22 -16.81
CA VAL A 134 -4.90 -14.11 -15.43
C VAL A 134 -4.66 -12.65 -15.02
N VAL A 135 -4.04 -11.84 -15.89
CA VAL A 135 -3.82 -10.40 -15.64
C VAL A 135 -5.16 -9.67 -15.51
N THR A 136 -6.14 -9.99 -16.35
CA THR A 136 -7.48 -9.37 -16.28
C THR A 136 -8.22 -9.74 -15.00
N ASP A 137 -8.18 -11.00 -14.57
CA ASP A 137 -8.74 -11.43 -13.28
C ASP A 137 -8.14 -10.63 -12.11
N VAL A 138 -6.81 -10.50 -12.06
CA VAL A 138 -6.13 -9.74 -11.00
C VAL A 138 -6.41 -8.24 -11.10
N ALA A 139 -6.42 -7.67 -12.30
CA ALA A 139 -6.77 -6.27 -12.50
C ALA A 139 -8.20 -5.98 -12.02
N VAL A 140 -9.17 -6.85 -12.31
CA VAL A 140 -10.55 -6.75 -11.80
C VAL A 140 -10.58 -6.79 -10.27
N ARG A 141 -9.80 -7.68 -9.63
CA ARG A 141 -9.71 -7.74 -8.15
C ARG A 141 -9.12 -6.44 -7.56
N LEU A 142 -8.11 -5.86 -8.20
CA LEU A 142 -7.51 -4.59 -7.79
C LEU A 142 -8.49 -3.42 -7.98
N LEU A 143 -9.23 -3.37 -9.09
CA LEU A 143 -10.25 -2.35 -9.32
C LEU A 143 -11.38 -2.43 -8.28
N ARG A 144 -11.86 -3.64 -7.97
CA ARG A 144 -12.86 -3.88 -6.90
C ARG A 144 -12.34 -3.48 -5.51
N THR A 145 -11.05 -3.66 -5.26
CA THR A 145 -10.38 -3.24 -4.02
C THR A 145 -10.46 -1.72 -3.80
N LEU A 146 -10.65 -0.94 -4.87
CA LEU A 146 -10.83 0.51 -4.83
C LEU A 146 -12.28 0.95 -5.06
N GLY A 147 -13.25 0.03 -4.93
CA GLY A 147 -14.68 0.35 -4.99
C GLY A 147 -15.30 0.34 -6.38
N ALA A 148 -14.55 0.01 -7.44
CA ALA A 148 -15.13 -0.12 -8.78
C ALA A 148 -16.06 -1.34 -8.90
N ARG A 149 -17.14 -1.19 -9.67
CA ARG A 149 -17.94 -2.31 -10.17
C ARG A 149 -17.24 -2.88 -11.40
N ALA A 150 -16.24 -3.74 -11.16
CA ALA A 150 -15.44 -4.34 -12.23
C ALA A 150 -15.77 -5.83 -12.46
N GLY A 151 -15.62 -6.33 -13.69
CA GLY A 151 -15.84 -7.75 -13.99
C GLY A 151 -15.43 -8.17 -15.39
N VAL A 152 -15.25 -9.48 -15.60
CA VAL A 152 -15.15 -10.09 -16.93
C VAL A 152 -16.55 -10.54 -17.35
N VAL A 153 -17.06 -10.03 -18.46
CA VAL A 153 -18.45 -10.23 -18.90
C VAL A 153 -18.49 -10.60 -20.39
N PRO A 154 -19.20 -11.67 -20.80
CA PRO A 154 -19.43 -11.95 -22.20
C PRO A 154 -20.08 -10.76 -22.92
N GLY A 155 -19.55 -10.39 -24.09
CA GLY A 155 -20.05 -9.25 -24.87
C GLY A 155 -19.45 -7.89 -24.51
N ALA A 156 -18.63 -7.79 -23.45
CA ALA A 156 -17.80 -6.60 -23.24
C ALA A 156 -16.76 -6.44 -24.37
N HIS A 157 -16.28 -5.21 -24.58
CA HIS A 157 -15.33 -4.89 -25.65
C HIS A 157 -13.90 -4.60 -25.16
N GLU A 158 -13.72 -4.22 -23.90
CA GLU A 158 -12.39 -3.89 -23.36
C GLU A 158 -11.56 -5.17 -23.17
N VAL A 159 -10.38 -5.22 -23.77
CA VAL A 159 -9.42 -6.32 -23.59
C VAL A 159 -8.11 -5.73 -23.10
N LEU A 160 -7.58 -6.26 -22.00
CA LEU A 160 -6.25 -5.89 -21.54
C LEU A 160 -5.20 -6.51 -22.47
N ARG A 161 -4.42 -5.64 -23.12
CA ARG A 161 -3.34 -6.06 -24.01
C ARG A 161 -2.08 -6.31 -23.21
N VAL A 162 -1.65 -7.56 -23.18
CA VAL A 162 -0.40 -8.01 -22.56
C VAL A 162 0.41 -8.85 -23.55
N ALA A 163 1.73 -8.88 -23.39
CA ALA A 163 2.59 -9.78 -24.13
C ALA A 163 2.23 -11.22 -23.76
N PRO A 164 1.96 -12.09 -24.74
CA PRO A 164 1.44 -13.43 -24.47
C PRO A 164 2.52 -14.35 -23.89
N VAL A 165 2.11 -15.49 -23.33
CA VAL A 165 3.04 -16.59 -23.04
C VAL A 165 3.69 -17.07 -24.34
N PRO A 166 5.02 -17.30 -24.38
CA PRO A 166 5.68 -17.90 -25.54
C PRO A 166 5.07 -19.26 -25.89
N ARG A 167 4.78 -19.49 -27.18
CA ARG A 167 4.18 -20.75 -27.65
C ARG A 167 4.95 -22.01 -27.24
N GLY A 168 6.26 -21.91 -27.03
CA GLY A 168 7.12 -23.04 -26.64
C GLY A 168 7.00 -23.46 -25.17
N GLU A 169 6.31 -22.72 -24.31
CA GLU A 169 6.24 -23.04 -22.88
C GLU A 169 5.26 -24.17 -22.53
N GLY A 170 4.30 -24.45 -23.41
CA GLY A 170 3.23 -25.43 -23.16
C GLY A 170 2.26 -24.97 -22.06
N ASP A 171 1.68 -25.92 -21.33
CA ASP A 171 0.85 -25.61 -20.16
C ASP A 171 1.74 -25.23 -18.97
N VAL A 172 1.83 -23.92 -18.71
CA VAL A 172 2.64 -23.39 -17.62
C VAL A 172 2.11 -23.77 -16.24
N PHE A 173 0.82 -24.04 -16.09
CA PHE A 173 0.22 -24.44 -14.80
C PHE A 173 0.51 -25.89 -14.47
N GLU A 174 0.43 -26.79 -15.46
CA GLU A 174 0.85 -28.18 -15.28
C GLU A 174 2.34 -28.27 -14.90
N ARG A 175 3.16 -27.42 -15.53
CA ARG A 175 4.63 -27.50 -15.42
C ARG A 175 5.21 -26.85 -14.17
N PHE A 176 4.61 -25.75 -13.69
CA PHE A 176 5.12 -24.99 -12.54
C PHE A 176 4.19 -25.01 -11.32
N GLY A 177 2.97 -25.51 -11.46
CA GLY A 177 1.92 -25.39 -10.45
C GLY A 177 1.34 -23.97 -10.36
N THR A 178 0.22 -23.85 -9.63
CA THR A 178 -0.60 -22.64 -9.61
C THR A 178 0.17 -21.37 -9.19
N ASP A 179 0.86 -21.42 -8.06
CA ASP A 179 1.51 -20.23 -7.48
C ASP A 179 2.68 -19.72 -8.33
N ALA A 180 3.57 -20.61 -8.77
CA ALA A 180 4.74 -20.24 -9.56
C ALA A 180 4.38 -19.77 -10.97
N ALA A 181 3.40 -20.42 -11.60
CA ALA A 181 2.87 -19.95 -12.88
C ALA A 181 2.22 -18.56 -12.74
N ARG A 182 1.35 -18.35 -11.75
CA ARG A 182 0.74 -17.02 -11.52
C ARG A 182 1.78 -15.95 -11.24
N TRP A 183 2.79 -16.25 -10.43
CA TRP A 183 3.88 -15.32 -10.18
C TRP A 183 4.56 -14.90 -11.48
N ALA A 184 5.01 -15.85 -12.30
CA ALA A 184 5.68 -15.55 -13.57
C ALA A 184 4.81 -14.76 -14.56
N LEU A 185 3.52 -15.05 -14.62
CA LEU A 185 2.55 -14.35 -15.47
C LEU A 185 2.31 -12.90 -15.02
N LEU A 186 2.30 -12.65 -13.70
CA LEU A 186 1.90 -11.39 -13.09
C LEU A 186 3.08 -10.48 -12.74
N SER A 187 4.27 -11.01 -12.48
CA SER A 187 5.44 -10.23 -12.07
C SER A 187 6.16 -9.55 -13.22
N ALA A 188 5.94 -10.02 -14.45
CA ALA A 188 6.47 -9.39 -15.65
C ALA A 188 5.61 -8.17 -16.04
N PRO A 189 6.21 -7.03 -16.43
CA PRO A 189 5.48 -5.89 -16.96
C PRO A 189 4.56 -6.31 -18.12
N PRO A 190 3.38 -5.68 -18.29
CA PRO A 190 2.38 -6.15 -19.26
C PRO A 190 2.91 -6.23 -20.70
N GLN A 191 3.90 -5.43 -21.07
CA GLN A 191 4.46 -5.29 -22.42
C GLN A 191 5.65 -6.23 -22.65
N GLU A 192 6.19 -6.83 -21.58
CA GLU A 192 7.30 -7.75 -21.65
C GLU A 192 6.81 -9.19 -21.62
N THR A 193 7.40 -10.05 -22.45
CA THR A 193 7.10 -11.47 -22.48
C THR A 193 7.48 -12.14 -21.16
N PRO A 194 6.58 -12.90 -20.50
CA PRO A 194 6.88 -13.58 -19.25
C PRO A 194 7.93 -14.68 -19.47
N ARG A 195 8.71 -14.96 -18.44
CA ARG A 195 9.75 -16.00 -18.46
C ARG A 195 9.44 -17.10 -17.45
N PHE A 196 9.74 -18.33 -17.82
CA PHE A 196 9.49 -19.51 -17.00
C PHE A 196 10.77 -20.33 -16.75
N PRO A 197 11.79 -19.77 -16.08
CA PRO A 197 12.99 -20.53 -15.74
C PRO A 197 12.68 -21.57 -14.66
N ALA A 198 13.43 -22.67 -14.65
CA ALA A 198 13.34 -23.70 -13.60
C ALA A 198 13.56 -23.12 -12.17
N ALA A 199 14.29 -22.01 -12.07
CA ALA A 199 14.51 -21.29 -10.81
C ALA A 199 13.22 -20.79 -10.12
N LEU A 200 12.08 -20.70 -10.83
CA LEU A 200 10.79 -20.39 -10.21
C LEU A 200 10.34 -21.44 -9.18
N LEU A 201 10.85 -22.66 -9.27
CA LEU A 201 10.59 -23.76 -8.34
C LEU A 201 11.63 -23.85 -7.23
N ALA A 202 12.71 -23.07 -7.31
CA ALA A 202 13.76 -23.10 -6.31
C ALA A 202 13.25 -22.53 -4.98
N GLN A 203 13.52 -23.24 -3.89
CA GLN A 203 13.24 -22.80 -2.52
C GLN A 203 14.43 -22.02 -1.96
N THR A 204 14.81 -20.96 -2.66
CA THR A 204 15.93 -20.09 -2.29
C THR A 204 15.47 -18.64 -2.27
N GLU A 205 16.11 -17.80 -1.48
CA GLU A 205 15.77 -16.38 -1.42
C GLU A 205 15.99 -15.68 -2.77
N ASP A 206 16.83 -16.18 -3.67
CA ASP A 206 16.98 -15.65 -5.03
C ASP A 206 15.70 -15.76 -5.88
N ASN A 207 14.80 -16.68 -5.54
CA ASN A 207 13.48 -16.77 -6.15
C ASN A 207 12.52 -15.76 -5.47
N PRO A 208 12.05 -14.71 -6.18
CA PRO A 208 11.22 -13.67 -5.57
C PRO A 208 9.90 -14.20 -5.01
N LEU A 209 9.28 -15.21 -5.65
CA LEU A 209 8.06 -15.84 -5.12
C LEU A 209 8.33 -16.52 -3.78
N PHE A 210 9.39 -17.33 -3.73
CA PHE A 210 9.77 -18.02 -2.51
C PHE A 210 10.09 -17.00 -1.43
N ARG A 211 10.87 -15.95 -1.74
CA ARG A 211 11.24 -14.91 -0.77
C ARG A 211 10.02 -14.26 -0.10
N VAL A 212 9.00 -13.89 -0.89
CA VAL A 212 7.76 -13.29 -0.35
C VAL A 212 7.02 -14.26 0.56
N ARG A 213 6.84 -15.51 0.13
CA ARG A 213 6.17 -16.54 0.94
C ARG A 213 6.98 -16.91 2.19
N TYR A 214 8.30 -16.91 2.08
CA TYR A 214 9.23 -17.20 3.16
C TYR A 214 9.22 -16.11 4.21
N ALA A 215 9.26 -14.83 3.82
CA ALA A 215 9.11 -13.71 4.74
C ALA A 215 7.79 -13.81 5.54
N HIS A 216 6.68 -14.15 4.87
CA HIS A 216 5.39 -14.41 5.54
C HIS A 216 5.48 -15.59 6.54
N ALA A 217 6.03 -16.73 6.13
CA ALA A 217 6.20 -17.89 7.01
C ALA A 217 7.14 -17.59 8.20
N ARG A 218 8.16 -16.74 8.00
CA ARG A 218 9.06 -16.27 9.05
C ARG A 218 8.35 -15.37 10.07
N VAL A 219 7.45 -14.48 9.65
CA VAL A 219 6.58 -13.74 10.58
C VAL A 219 5.75 -14.69 11.44
N HIS A 220 5.16 -15.73 10.84
CA HIS A 220 4.44 -16.74 11.62
C HIS A 220 5.33 -17.53 12.57
N ALA A 221 6.59 -17.79 12.20
CA ALA A 221 7.56 -18.39 13.11
C ALA A 221 7.89 -17.46 14.29
N LEU A 222 8.08 -16.16 14.05
CA LEU A 222 8.29 -15.17 15.13
C LEU A 222 7.12 -15.15 16.10
N LEU A 223 5.88 -15.16 15.60
CA LEU A 223 4.67 -15.18 16.43
C LEU A 223 4.59 -16.43 17.30
N ARG A 224 4.88 -17.62 16.75
CA ARG A 224 4.92 -18.86 17.53
C ARG A 224 6.01 -18.83 18.60
N ASN A 225 7.23 -18.44 18.23
CA ASN A 225 8.35 -18.38 19.15
C ASN A 225 8.11 -17.35 20.27
N ALA A 226 7.47 -16.21 19.98
CA ALA A 226 7.10 -15.24 21.00
C ALA A 226 6.07 -15.78 21.98
N ALA A 227 5.09 -16.56 21.49
CA ALA A 227 4.12 -17.23 22.34
C ALA A 227 4.80 -18.26 23.26
N ASP A 228 5.78 -19.03 22.76
CA ASP A 228 6.58 -19.96 23.56
C ASP A 228 7.41 -19.23 24.64
N LEU A 229 7.84 -18.00 24.35
CA LEU A 229 8.51 -17.10 25.31
C LEU A 229 7.53 -16.35 26.24
N GLY A 230 6.22 -16.59 26.12
CA GLY A 230 5.20 -16.04 27.01
C GLY A 230 4.82 -14.59 26.74
N PHE A 231 5.00 -14.08 25.52
CA PHE A 231 4.54 -12.74 25.14
C PHE A 231 3.80 -12.70 23.80
N ALA A 232 3.05 -11.62 23.59
CA ALA A 232 2.18 -11.42 22.45
C ALA A 232 2.45 -10.06 21.81
N PRO A 233 2.15 -9.89 20.50
CA PRO A 233 2.31 -8.61 19.82
C PRO A 233 1.44 -7.53 20.45
N GLU A 234 2.01 -6.35 20.62
CA GLU A 234 1.30 -5.18 21.14
C GLU A 234 1.83 -3.93 20.43
N ALA A 235 0.97 -3.26 19.66
CA ALA A 235 1.38 -2.10 18.88
C ALA A 235 1.75 -0.91 19.79
N GLY A 236 2.97 -0.39 19.63
CA GLY A 236 3.50 0.70 20.43
C GLY A 236 4.84 1.18 19.87
N ALA A 237 5.61 1.91 20.69
CA ALA A 237 6.97 2.31 20.34
C ALA A 237 7.94 1.12 20.54
N ALA A 238 8.69 0.77 19.50
CA ALA A 238 9.69 -0.29 19.55
C ALA A 238 11.07 0.16 20.09
N GLY A 239 11.20 1.44 20.48
CA GLY A 239 12.43 2.03 21.01
C GLY A 239 13.15 2.89 19.97
N ASP A 240 14.48 2.79 19.93
CA ASP A 240 15.30 3.54 18.98
C ASP A 240 15.04 3.08 17.55
N ALA A 241 14.81 4.04 16.64
CA ALA A 241 14.46 3.78 15.26
C ALA A 241 15.65 3.18 14.49
N GLU A 242 15.65 1.86 14.31
CA GLU A 242 16.57 1.19 13.39
C GLU A 242 16.18 1.43 11.93
N PRO A 243 17.13 1.48 10.98
CA PRO A 243 16.83 1.67 9.57
C PRO A 243 15.82 0.65 9.00
N ALA A 244 15.92 -0.62 9.45
CA ALA A 244 15.01 -1.68 9.03
C ALA A 244 13.58 -1.47 9.57
N GLU A 245 13.43 -0.92 10.77
CA GLU A 245 12.13 -0.56 11.34
C GLU A 245 11.45 0.54 10.51
N GLY A 246 12.19 1.62 10.22
CA GLY A 246 11.71 2.72 9.39
C GLY A 246 11.30 2.26 7.98
N ALA A 247 12.09 1.38 7.36
CA ALA A 247 11.75 0.77 6.08
C ALA A 247 10.45 -0.06 6.14
N LEU A 248 10.21 -0.78 7.24
CA LEU A 248 9.01 -1.61 7.38
C LEU A 248 7.76 -0.76 7.58
N HIS A 249 7.87 0.33 8.34
CA HIS A 249 6.83 1.35 8.43
C HIS A 249 6.53 2.00 7.07
N ALA A 250 7.57 2.33 6.28
CA ALA A 250 7.39 2.89 4.93
C ALA A 250 6.65 1.90 4.01
N PHE A 251 7.06 0.63 3.99
CA PHE A 251 6.38 -0.42 3.25
C PHE A 251 4.87 -0.49 3.59
N LEU A 252 4.51 -0.47 4.88
CA LEU A 252 3.12 -0.47 5.30
C LEU A 252 2.36 0.80 4.87
N ALA A 253 2.99 1.98 4.96
CA ALA A 253 2.37 3.27 4.63
C ALA A 253 2.19 3.48 3.11
N ASP A 254 3.07 2.89 2.31
CA ASP A 254 3.05 2.99 0.85
C ASP A 254 2.06 2.00 0.23
N HIS A 255 1.77 0.87 0.90
CA HIS A 255 0.91 -0.19 0.37
C HIS A 255 -0.43 0.27 -0.22
N PRO A 256 -1.23 1.15 0.42
CA PRO A 256 -2.47 1.64 -0.17
C PRO A 256 -2.27 2.39 -1.50
N ALA A 257 -1.20 3.17 -1.61
CA ALA A 257 -0.90 3.92 -2.83
C ALA A 257 -0.41 2.99 -3.95
N GLU A 258 0.34 1.94 -3.61
CA GLU A 258 0.76 0.92 -4.58
C GLU A 258 -0.42 0.11 -5.13
N LEU A 259 -1.41 -0.22 -4.28
CA LEU A 259 -2.67 -0.82 -4.75
C LEU A 259 -3.44 0.12 -5.69
N GLU A 260 -3.51 1.40 -5.33
CA GLU A 260 -4.13 2.43 -6.16
C GLU A 260 -3.46 2.52 -7.54
N ALA A 261 -2.13 2.60 -7.57
CA ALA A 261 -1.36 2.67 -8.81
C ALA A 261 -1.50 1.39 -9.65
N ALA A 262 -1.42 0.20 -9.02
CA ALA A 262 -1.57 -1.08 -9.70
C ALA A 262 -2.95 -1.21 -10.37
N ALA A 263 -4.02 -0.76 -9.70
CA ALA A 263 -5.38 -0.80 -10.26
C ALA A 263 -5.54 0.18 -11.42
N HIS A 264 -5.15 1.45 -11.25
CA HIS A 264 -5.29 2.48 -12.29
C HIS A 264 -4.58 2.07 -13.58
N HIS A 265 -3.36 1.53 -13.46
CA HIS A 265 -2.58 1.10 -14.60
C HIS A 265 -2.89 -0.33 -15.08
N ARG A 266 -3.79 -1.06 -14.39
CA ARG A 266 -4.03 -2.50 -14.61
C ARG A 266 -2.71 -3.30 -14.67
N ALA A 267 -1.79 -2.97 -13.77
CA ALA A 267 -0.40 -3.40 -13.78
C ALA A 267 -0.08 -4.19 -12.49
N PRO A 268 -0.43 -5.49 -12.42
CA PRO A 268 -0.24 -6.31 -11.22
C PRO A 268 1.24 -6.56 -10.87
N ASP A 269 2.16 -6.36 -11.81
CA ASP A 269 3.61 -6.44 -11.59
C ASP A 269 4.10 -5.42 -10.54
N ARG A 270 3.40 -4.28 -10.42
CA ARG A 270 3.65 -3.28 -9.38
C ARG A 270 3.44 -3.86 -7.99
N LEU A 271 2.32 -4.55 -7.78
CA LEU A 271 2.05 -5.23 -6.52
C LEU A 271 3.10 -6.32 -6.25
N ALA A 272 3.44 -7.14 -7.24
CA ALA A 272 4.48 -8.16 -7.07
C ALA A 272 5.82 -7.56 -6.60
N ARG A 273 6.28 -6.48 -7.26
CA ARG A 273 7.52 -5.77 -6.89
C ARG A 273 7.46 -5.16 -5.49
N HIS A 274 6.34 -4.55 -5.14
CA HIS A 274 6.12 -4.00 -3.80
C HIS A 274 6.20 -5.10 -2.72
N LEU A 275 5.62 -6.27 -2.96
CA LEU A 275 5.71 -7.42 -2.05
C LEU A 275 7.14 -7.94 -1.89
N VAL A 276 7.95 -7.96 -2.96
CA VAL A 276 9.37 -8.34 -2.87
C VAL A 276 10.13 -7.36 -1.97
N GLY A 277 9.95 -6.04 -2.15
CA GLY A 277 10.57 -5.04 -1.29
C GLY A 277 10.14 -5.14 0.18
N GLY A 278 8.86 -5.45 0.43
CA GLY A 278 8.35 -5.76 1.76
C GLY A 278 8.99 -7.01 2.37
N ALA A 279 9.16 -8.07 1.58
CA ALA A 279 9.82 -9.29 2.02
C ALA A 279 11.28 -9.05 2.41
N ASP A 280 12.04 -8.31 1.60
CA ASP A 280 13.42 -7.92 1.91
C ASP A 280 13.51 -7.19 3.25
N THR A 281 12.57 -6.27 3.48
CA THR A 281 12.52 -5.48 4.72
C THR A 281 12.17 -6.33 5.94
N VAL A 282 11.21 -7.25 5.81
CA VAL A 282 10.87 -8.21 6.87
C VAL A 282 12.06 -9.09 7.22
N LEU A 283 12.76 -9.63 6.21
CA LEU A 283 13.90 -10.52 6.42
C LEU A 283 15.09 -9.80 7.06
N ALA A 284 15.30 -8.52 6.74
CA ALA A 284 16.30 -7.69 7.42
C ALA A 284 15.91 -7.38 8.87
N TYR A 285 14.61 -7.17 9.13
CA TYR A 285 14.09 -6.78 10.44
C TYR A 285 13.97 -7.93 11.45
N GLN A 286 13.73 -9.16 10.99
CA GLN A 286 13.32 -10.30 11.84
C GLN A 286 14.22 -10.58 13.07
N HIS A 287 15.50 -10.24 12.99
CA HIS A 287 16.50 -10.54 14.02
C HIS A 287 16.38 -9.64 15.26
N THR A 288 15.63 -8.55 15.18
CA THR A 288 15.43 -7.57 16.28
C THR A 288 14.21 -7.87 17.14
N VAL A 289 13.36 -8.80 16.69
CA VAL A 289 11.98 -8.98 17.18
C VAL A 289 11.92 -9.75 18.49
N LEU A 290 12.68 -10.84 18.61
CA LEU A 290 12.67 -11.71 19.79
C LEU A 290 13.81 -11.35 20.74
N PRO A 291 13.64 -11.49 22.06
CA PRO A 291 14.73 -11.34 23.03
C PRO A 291 15.89 -12.29 22.74
N LEU A 292 17.13 -11.84 22.94
CA LEU A 292 18.34 -12.62 22.75
C LEU A 292 19.04 -12.96 24.07
N GLY A 293 19.52 -14.20 24.20
CA GLY A 293 20.25 -14.65 25.40
C GLY A 293 19.39 -14.55 26.67
N ASP A 294 19.85 -13.78 27.65
CA ASP A 294 19.17 -13.59 28.95
C ASP A 294 18.18 -12.42 28.96
N GLU A 295 17.96 -11.77 27.81
CA GLU A 295 16.98 -10.69 27.69
C GLU A 295 15.56 -11.16 28.00
N LYS A 296 14.83 -10.36 28.78
CA LYS A 296 13.42 -10.62 29.07
C LYS A 296 12.52 -9.95 28.00
N PRO A 297 11.37 -10.55 27.67
CA PRO A 297 10.35 -9.88 26.87
C PRO A 297 10.01 -8.49 27.43
N SER A 298 9.98 -7.48 26.57
CA SER A 298 9.79 -6.07 26.93
C SER A 298 8.74 -5.44 26.02
N ALA A 299 8.32 -4.20 26.33
CA ALA A 299 7.41 -3.44 25.48
C ALA A 299 7.96 -3.26 24.05
N ALA A 300 9.28 -3.09 23.91
CA ALA A 300 9.94 -3.02 22.61
C ALA A 300 9.73 -4.32 21.81
N HIS A 301 10.00 -5.49 22.41
CA HIS A 301 9.79 -6.78 21.75
C HIS A 301 8.33 -6.99 21.29
N ARG A 302 7.36 -6.56 22.12
CA ARG A 302 5.93 -6.63 21.76
C ARG A 302 5.58 -5.72 20.57
N ALA A 303 6.14 -4.50 20.54
CA ALA A 303 5.95 -3.55 19.45
C ALA A 303 6.59 -4.03 18.15
N ARG A 304 7.82 -4.56 18.21
CA ARG A 304 8.51 -5.12 17.04
C ARG A 304 7.77 -6.32 16.46
N LEU A 305 7.26 -7.19 17.34
CA LEU A 305 6.45 -8.33 16.91
C LEU A 305 5.14 -7.89 16.26
N ALA A 306 4.47 -6.85 16.78
CA ALA A 306 3.27 -6.30 16.16
C ALA A 306 3.54 -5.69 14.78
N LEU A 307 4.67 -5.00 14.61
CA LEU A 307 5.09 -4.47 13.31
C LEU A 307 5.38 -5.60 12.31
N ALA A 308 6.07 -6.66 12.74
CA ALA A 308 6.30 -7.85 11.92
C ALA A 308 4.98 -8.53 11.53
N GLU A 309 4.02 -8.66 12.46
CA GLU A 309 2.67 -9.20 12.19
C GLU A 309 1.91 -8.36 11.16
N ALA A 310 1.97 -7.03 11.27
CA ALA A 310 1.35 -6.12 10.32
C ALA A 310 1.96 -6.29 8.92
N ALA A 311 3.29 -6.39 8.82
CA ALA A 311 3.96 -6.66 7.55
C ALA A 311 3.56 -8.02 6.95
N GLY A 312 3.54 -9.09 7.77
CA GLY A 312 3.04 -10.40 7.34
C GLY A 312 1.60 -10.36 6.83
N THR A 313 0.73 -9.58 7.49
CA THR A 313 -0.66 -9.37 7.07
C THR A 313 -0.74 -8.72 5.68
N VAL A 314 0.10 -7.71 5.40
CA VAL A 314 0.16 -7.06 4.07
C VAL A 314 0.70 -8.02 3.01
N LEU A 315 1.76 -8.79 3.32
CA LEU A 315 2.30 -9.80 2.40
C LEU A 315 1.25 -10.84 2.02
N ALA A 316 0.51 -11.36 3.00
CA ALA A 316 -0.57 -12.32 2.77
C ALA A 316 -1.72 -11.73 1.94
N GLY A 317 -2.13 -10.50 2.25
CA GLY A 317 -3.18 -9.80 1.49
C GLY A 317 -2.80 -9.58 0.03
N GLY A 318 -1.55 -9.15 -0.22
CA GLY A 318 -1.04 -8.95 -1.58
C GLY A 318 -0.94 -10.25 -2.38
N LEU A 319 -0.41 -11.33 -1.78
CA LEU A 319 -0.39 -12.66 -2.42
C LEU A 319 -1.82 -13.12 -2.77
N SER A 320 -2.78 -12.93 -1.86
CA SER A 320 -4.19 -13.26 -2.10
C SER A 320 -4.79 -12.48 -3.28
N LEU A 321 -4.48 -11.19 -3.42
CA LEU A 321 -4.91 -10.38 -4.59
C LEU A 321 -4.34 -10.92 -5.90
N LEU A 322 -3.08 -11.37 -5.90
CA LEU A 322 -2.46 -12.05 -7.04
C LEU A 322 -3.01 -13.46 -7.29
N GLY A 323 -3.80 -14.01 -6.35
CA GLY A 323 -4.32 -15.38 -6.39
C GLY A 323 -3.27 -16.43 -6.07
N ILE A 324 -2.28 -16.08 -5.24
CA ILE A 324 -1.15 -16.91 -4.84
C ILE A 324 -1.31 -17.25 -3.34
N SER A 325 -0.93 -18.48 -2.97
CA SER A 325 -1.00 -18.90 -1.57
C SER A 325 0.05 -18.21 -0.68
N ALA A 326 -0.35 -17.90 0.56
CA ALA A 326 0.52 -17.38 1.61
C ALA A 326 0.59 -18.41 2.75
N PRO A 327 1.42 -19.47 2.63
CA PRO A 327 1.46 -20.51 3.64
C PRO A 327 2.14 -20.01 4.92
N VAL A 328 1.69 -20.53 6.07
CA VAL A 328 2.23 -20.18 7.40
C VAL A 328 3.49 -20.99 7.77
N HIS A 329 3.82 -21.98 6.93
CA HIS A 329 5.02 -22.82 6.97
C HIS A 329 5.51 -23.07 5.53
N LEU A 330 6.83 -23.09 5.33
CA LEU A 330 7.48 -23.49 4.08
C LEU A 330 8.57 -24.51 4.40
#